data_AF-A0A5P9FB08-F1
#
_entry.id   AF-A0A5P9FB08-F1
#
_cell.length_a   1.000
_cell.length_b   1.000
_cell.length_c   1.000
_cell.angle_alpha   90.00
_cell.angle_beta   90.00
_cell.angle_gamma   90.00
#
_symmetry.space_group_name_H-M   'P 1'
#
loop_
_entity.id
_entity.type
_entity.pdbx_description
1 polymer ?
#
loop_
_entity_poly.entity_id
_entity_poly.type
_entity_poly.pdbx_seq_one_letter_code
_entity_poly.pdbx_strand_id
1 'polypeptide(L)'
;MQDILSMLNALHRPRLMMRTARIGAENYRRSSHLPRLLGYGALPGHGAALLRLMEIEAVLEDERQNADAGYSMLRHIDVLIALVGEARVLRATRKGSAATQ
;
A
#
# COMPACT_ATOMS: atom_id res chain seq x y z
N MET A 1 -7.81 19.26 4.53
CA MET A 1 -6.63 18.44 4.20
C MET A 1 -6.97 17.00 4.58
N GLN A 2 -7.17 16.10 3.61
CA GLN A 2 -7.53 14.70 3.93
C GLN A 2 -6.30 13.97 4.48
N ASP A 3 -6.46 13.29 5.62
CA ASP A 3 -5.43 12.43 6.19
C ASP A 3 -5.19 11.24 5.22
N ILE A 4 -3.94 10.86 4.98
CA ILE A 4 -3.55 9.71 4.15
C ILE A 4 -4.31 8.45 4.61
N LEU A 5 -4.55 8.31 5.92
CA LEU A 5 -5.34 7.21 6.46
C LEU A 5 -6.82 7.26 6.07
N SER A 6 -7.39 8.45 5.93
CA SER A 6 -8.76 8.64 5.43
C SER A 6 -8.85 8.31 3.95
N MET A 7 -7.84 8.68 3.15
CA MET A 7 -7.77 8.31 1.73
C MET A 7 -7.69 6.80 1.55
N LEU A 8 -6.91 6.10 2.37
CA LEU A 8 -6.83 4.64 2.35
C LEU A 8 -8.16 3.96 2.70
N ASN A 9 -8.92 4.52 3.66
CA ASN A 9 -10.22 3.97 4.05
C ASN A 9 -11.29 4.14 2.94
N ALA A 10 -11.11 5.10 2.03
CA ALA A 10 -12.02 5.32 0.92
C ALA A 10 -11.78 4.37 -0.27
N LEU A 11 -10.69 3.60 -0.26
CA LEU A 11 -10.39 2.60 -1.29
C LEU A 11 -11.38 1.43 -1.17
N HIS A 12 -12.30 1.33 -2.13
CA HIS A 12 -13.26 0.23 -2.23
C HIS A 12 -12.63 -0.90 -3.04
N ARG A 13 -12.24 -1.98 -2.37
CA ARG A 13 -11.56 -3.13 -2.99
C ARG A 13 -12.32 -4.43 -2.76
N PRO A 14 -12.23 -5.40 -3.69
CA PRO A 14 -12.80 -6.74 -3.48
C PRO A 14 -12.33 -7.33 -2.15
N ARG A 15 -13.28 -7.80 -1.34
CA ARG A 15 -13.01 -8.24 0.05
C ARG A 15 -11.94 -9.33 0.13
N LEU A 16 -11.87 -10.20 -0.87
CA LEU A 16 -10.88 -11.28 -0.93
C LEU A 16 -9.46 -10.73 -1.12
N MET A 17 -9.26 -9.74 -2.00
CA MET A 17 -7.95 -9.10 -2.23
C MET A 17 -7.44 -8.43 -0.96
N MET A 18 -8.32 -7.68 -0.29
CA MET A 18 -7.97 -7.03 0.98
C MET A 18 -7.67 -8.04 2.08
N ARG A 19 -8.37 -9.19 2.11
CA ARG A 19 -8.07 -10.26 3.06
C ARG A 19 -6.67 -10.83 2.81
N THR A 20 -6.34 -11.16 1.56
CA THR A 20 -5.01 -11.64 1.17
C THR A 20 -3.94 -10.62 1.53
N ALA A 21 -4.16 -9.34 1.20
CA ALA A 21 -3.22 -8.27 1.49
C ALA A 21 -2.95 -8.11 3.00
N ARG A 22 -4.00 -8.23 3.84
CA ARG A 22 -3.85 -8.13 5.29
C ARG A 22 -3.01 -9.26 5.89
N ILE A 23 -3.17 -10.48 5.38
CA ILE A 23 -2.38 -11.65 5.78
C ILE A 23 -0.93 -11.47 5.28
N GLY A 24 -0.74 -11.15 4.00
CA GLY A 24 0.60 -10.94 3.43
C GLY A 24 1.36 -9.80 4.11
N ALA A 25 0.65 -8.75 4.55
CA ALA A 25 1.23 -7.61 5.26
C ALA A 25 1.80 -7.97 6.65
N GLU A 26 1.52 -9.15 7.20
CA GLU A 26 2.17 -9.65 8.42
C GLU A 26 3.66 -9.92 8.18
N ASN A 27 4.03 -10.32 6.97
CA ASN A 27 5.40 -10.62 6.56
C ASN A 27 6.03 -9.50 5.72
N TYR A 28 5.42 -8.32 5.70
CA TYR A 28 5.89 -7.21 4.88
C TYR A 28 7.24 -6.67 5.40
N ARG A 29 8.24 -6.66 4.51
CA ARG A 29 9.56 -6.06 4.76
C ARG A 29 9.80 -4.92 3.78
N ARG A 30 9.83 -3.69 4.32
CA ARG A 30 10.00 -2.46 3.53
C ARG A 30 11.25 -2.48 2.67
N SER A 31 12.39 -2.94 3.20
CA SER A 31 13.67 -2.97 2.49
C SER A 31 13.70 -3.89 1.28
N SER A 32 12.92 -4.98 1.26
CA SER A 32 12.91 -5.96 0.17
C SER A 32 11.73 -5.78 -0.79
N HIS A 33 10.55 -5.43 -0.28
CA HIS A 33 9.34 -5.35 -1.08
C HIS A 33 9.17 -3.99 -1.76
N LEU A 34 9.46 -2.89 -1.05
CA LEU A 34 9.18 -1.55 -1.57
C LEU A 34 10.01 -1.20 -2.83
N PRO A 35 11.33 -1.54 -2.90
CA PRO A 35 12.12 -1.25 -4.11
C PRO A 35 11.63 -2.00 -5.35
N ARG A 36 11.02 -3.18 -5.19
CA ARG A 36 10.48 -3.94 -6.32
C ARG A 36 9.21 -3.29 -6.92
N LEU A 37 8.49 -2.52 -6.11
CA LEU A 37 7.22 -1.89 -6.50
C LEU A 37 7.42 -0.45 -6.99
N LEU A 38 8.30 0.31 -6.32
CA LEU A 38 8.55 1.72 -6.63
C LEU A 38 9.78 1.95 -7.52
N GLY A 39 10.57 0.90 -7.77
CA GLY A 39 11.85 0.99 -8.44
C GLY A 39 13.04 1.05 -7.48
N TYR A 40 14.24 0.93 -8.05
CA TYR A 40 15.49 0.90 -7.31
C TYR A 40 15.98 2.32 -6.98
N GLY A 41 16.38 2.55 -5.72
CA GLY A 41 16.86 3.85 -5.27
C GLY A 41 16.67 4.05 -3.76
N ALA A 42 16.88 5.29 -3.29
CA ALA A 42 16.62 5.65 -1.90
C ALA A 42 15.12 5.48 -1.57
N LEU A 43 14.80 4.75 -0.50
CA LEU A 43 13.41 4.47 -0.14
C LEU A 43 12.73 5.78 0.33
N PRO A 44 11.61 6.19 -0.28
CA PRO A 44 10.89 7.39 0.12
C PRO A 44 10.31 7.20 1.52
N GLY A 45 10.19 8.27 2.31
CA GLY A 45 9.54 8.21 3.64
C GLY A 45 8.13 7.61 3.58
N HIS A 46 7.63 7.05 4.69
CA HIS A 46 6.38 6.27 4.73
C HIS A 46 5.17 6.97 4.09
N GLY A 47 4.97 8.27 4.33
CA GLY A 47 3.89 9.03 3.72
C GLY A 47 4.02 9.14 2.19
N ALA A 48 5.23 9.43 1.70
CA ALA A 48 5.50 9.50 0.26
C ALA A 48 5.40 8.13 -0.41
N ALA A 49 5.84 7.06 0.28
CA ALA A 49 5.69 5.68 -0.19
C ALA A 49 4.20 5.32 -0.36
N LEU A 50 3.35 5.67 0.62
CA LEU A 50 1.91 5.42 0.55
C LEU A 50 1.26 6.14 -0.63
N LEU A 51 1.58 7.41 -0.86
CA LEU A 51 1.02 8.16 -2.00
C LEU A 51 1.38 7.49 -3.34
N ARG A 52 2.64 7.09 -3.52
CA ARG A 52 3.08 6.38 -4.73
C ARG A 52 2.41 5.03 -4.89
N LEU A 53 2.28 4.27 -3.80
CA LEU A 53 1.58 2.98 -3.84
C LEU A 53 0.10 3.15 -4.19
N MET A 54 -0.56 4.23 -3.73
CA MET A 54 -1.94 4.54 -4.10
C MET A 54 -2.08 4.90 -5.58
N GLU A 55 -1.12 5.63 -6.16
CA GLU A 55 -1.08 5.91 -7.59
C GLU A 55 -0.98 4.61 -8.40
N ILE A 56 -0.06 3.71 -8.04
CA ILE A 56 0.12 2.42 -8.72
C ILE A 56 -1.15 1.56 -8.58
N GLU A 57 -1.73 1.53 -7.38
CA GLU A 57 -2.92 0.74 -7.10
C GLU A 57 -4.12 1.23 -7.92
N ALA A 58 -4.32 2.54 -8.05
CA ALA A 58 -5.39 3.10 -8.88
C ALA A 58 -5.26 2.68 -10.36
N VAL A 59 -4.04 2.64 -10.90
CA VAL A 59 -3.77 2.15 -12.26
C VAL A 59 -4.13 0.67 -12.39
N LEU A 60 -3.72 -0.17 -11.43
CA LEU A 60 -4.02 -1.60 -11.44
C LEU A 60 -5.51 -1.90 -11.28
N GLU A 61 -6.25 -1.07 -10.54
CA GLU A 61 -7.70 -1.21 -10.43
C GLU A 61 -8.41 -0.82 -11.72
N ASP A 62 -7.94 0.19 -12.45
CA ASP A 62 -8.44 0.54 -13.78
C ASP A 62 -8.18 -0.59 -14.78
N GLU A 63 -6.94 -1.12 -14.83
CA GLU A 63 -6.59 -2.29 -15.64
C GLU A 63 -7.49 -3.50 -15.32
N ARG A 64 -7.77 -3.75 -14.02
CA ARG A 64 -8.66 -4.83 -13.57
C ARG A 64 -10.10 -4.64 -14.05
N GLN A 65 -10.61 -3.41 -14.00
CA GLN A 65 -11.99 -3.09 -14.42
C GLN A 65 -12.16 -3.19 -15.94
N ASN A 66 -11.13 -2.81 -16.69
CA ASN A 66 -11.12 -2.86 -18.14
C ASN A 66 -10.76 -4.25 -18.69
N ALA A 67 -10.46 -5.23 -17.81
CA ALA A 67 -9.96 -6.55 -18.17
C ALA A 67 -8.75 -6.49 -19.12
N ASP A 68 -7.85 -5.54 -18.83
CA ASP A 68 -6.68 -5.27 -19.67
C ASP A 68 -5.77 -6.50 -19.77
N ALA A 69 -5.21 -6.75 -20.95
CA ALA A 69 -4.35 -7.91 -21.20
C ALA A 69 -3.03 -7.87 -20.40
N GLY A 70 -2.58 -6.67 -20.01
CA GLY A 70 -1.40 -6.45 -19.17
C GLY A 70 -1.67 -6.57 -17.67
N TYR A 71 -2.94 -6.71 -17.25
CA TYR A 71 -3.30 -6.75 -15.84
C TYR A 71 -2.65 -7.93 -15.12
N SER A 72 -1.92 -7.61 -14.03
CA SER A 72 -1.34 -8.62 -13.15
C SER A 72 -1.97 -8.59 -11.76
N MET A 73 -2.80 -9.60 -11.49
CA MET A 73 -3.39 -9.81 -10.18
C MET A 73 -2.34 -9.95 -9.06
N LEU A 74 -1.22 -10.64 -9.35
CA LEU A 74 -0.14 -10.81 -8.38
C LEU A 74 0.49 -9.47 -8.01
N ARG A 75 0.78 -8.62 -9.02
CA ARG A 75 1.30 -7.27 -8.79
C ARG A 75 0.32 -6.42 -7.98
N HIS A 76 -0.98 -6.51 -8.26
CA HIS A 76 -2.01 -5.78 -7.50
C HIS A 76 -2.03 -6.23 -6.04
N ILE A 77 -1.98 -7.53 -5.77
CA ILE A 77 -1.87 -8.04 -4.40
C ILE A 77 -0.59 -7.56 -3.71
N ASP A 78 0.57 -7.57 -4.37
CA ASP A 78 1.82 -7.07 -3.79
C ASP A 78 1.75 -5.59 -3.41
N VAL A 79 1.12 -4.77 -4.25
CA VAL A 79 0.89 -3.34 -3.97
C VAL A 79 -0.06 -3.17 -2.78
N LEU A 80 -1.14 -3.95 -2.69
CA LEU A 80 -2.05 -3.91 -1.54
C LEU A 80 -1.37 -4.38 -0.25
N ILE A 81 -0.52 -5.40 -0.31
CA ILE A 81 0.31 -5.84 0.83
C ILE A 81 1.18 -4.69 1.32
N ALA A 82 1.86 -3.99 0.40
CA ALA A 82 2.72 -2.86 0.72
C ALA A 82 1.91 -1.69 1.30
N LEU A 83 0.74 -1.35 0.75
CA LEU A 83 -0.15 -0.32 1.27
C LEU A 83 -0.55 -0.61 2.72
N VAL A 84 -0.99 -1.83 3.00
CA VAL A 84 -1.39 -2.23 4.36
C VAL A 84 -0.20 -2.21 5.31
N GLY A 85 0.96 -2.71 4.87
CA GLY A 85 2.20 -2.71 5.66
C GLY A 85 2.66 -1.29 6.02
N GLU A 86 2.80 -0.42 5.03
CA GLU A 86 3.21 0.98 5.22
C GLU A 86 2.20 1.75 6.08
N ALA A 87 0.89 1.52 5.90
CA ALA A 87 -0.14 2.15 6.71
C ALA A 87 -0.06 1.73 8.19
N ARG A 88 0.25 0.46 8.49
CA ARG A 88 0.47 -0.03 9.86
C ARG A 88 1.67 0.67 10.50
N VAL A 89 2.78 0.81 9.78
CA VAL A 89 3.98 1.50 10.28
C VAL A 89 3.70 2.98 10.54
N LEU A 90 3.01 3.66 9.63
CA LEU A 90 2.64 5.07 9.81
C LEU A 90 1.73 5.28 11.03
N ARG A 91 0.79 4.37 11.27
CA ARG A 91 -0.07 4.40 12.48
C ARG A 91 0.73 4.17 13.75
N ALA A 92 1.66 3.21 13.74
CA ALA A 92 2.49 2.89 14.90
C ALA A 92 3.43 4.05 15.27
N THR A 93 4.06 4.68 14.28
CA THR A 93 4.94 5.85 14.47
C THR A 93 4.18 7.05 15.02
N ARG A 94 2.97 7.36 14.51
CA ARG A 94 2.09 8.41 15.06
C ARG A 94 1.65 8.14 16.49
N LYS A 95 1.32 6.88 16.83
CA LYS A 95 0.92 6.49 18.20
C LYS A 95 2.07 6.59 19.19
N GLY A 96 3.28 6.18 18.79
CA GLY A 96 4.49 6.29 19.62
C GLY A 96 4.84 7.74 19.96
N SER A 97 4.70 8.65 19.00
CA SER A 97 4.97 10.08 19.22
C SER A 97 3.98 10.77 20.18
N ALA A 98 2.78 10.21 20.38
CA ALA A 98 1.76 10.74 21.28
C ALA A 98 1.89 10.24 22.73
N ALA A 99 2.68 9.19 22.98
CA ALA A 99 2.87 8.59 24.31
C ALA A 99 4.09 9.15 25.07
N THR A 100 4.83 10.10 24.47
CA THR A 100 6.01 10.77 25.06
C THR A 100 5.72 12.22 25.45
N GLN A 101 4.45 12.64 25.43
CA GLN A 101 4.01 13.96 25.93
C GLN A 101 3.19 13.81 27.20
#